data_AF-A0A845ZYV5-F1
#
_entry.id   AF-A0A845ZYV5-F1
#
_cell.length_a   1.000
_cell.length_b   1.000
_cell.length_c   1.000
_cell.angle_alpha   90.00
_cell.angle_beta   90.00
_cell.angle_gamma   90.00
#
_symmetry.space_group_name_H-M   'P 1'
#
loop_
_entity.id
_entity.type
_entity.pdbx_description
1 polymer ?
#
loop_
_entity_poly.entity_id
_entity_poly.type
_entity_poly.pdbx_seq_one_letter_code
_entity_poly.pdbx_strand_id
1 'polypeptide(L)'
;RFVKPLDTELIFPLAQKIGRVVTLEEGCLIGGFGSAVAEALMDNDILVPLKRFGVPDKLVDHAKPDESKADLGLTGSQIAEQIREAFFTRQPSAVS
;
A
#
# COMPACT_ATOMS: atom_id res chain seq x y z
N ARG A 1 12.80 -9.44 -0.36
CA ARG A 1 13.69 -9.27 0.82
C ARG A 1 12.79 -9.21 2.05
N PHE A 2 12.45 -10.39 2.59
CA PHE A 2 11.68 -10.67 3.82
C PHE A 2 10.40 -9.86 4.13
N VAL A 3 9.24 -10.53 4.01
CA VAL A 3 7.99 -10.09 4.67
C VAL A 3 8.10 -10.28 6.19
N LYS A 4 8.85 -11.29 6.64
CA LYS A 4 9.12 -11.58 8.06
C LYS A 4 10.57 -12.07 8.26
N PRO A 5 11.30 -11.58 9.28
CA PRO A 5 10.95 -10.39 10.07
C PRO A 5 10.93 -9.14 9.17
N LEU A 6 10.10 -8.16 9.54
CA LEU A 6 10.01 -6.89 8.83
C LEU A 6 11.28 -6.05 9.11
N ASP A 7 11.80 -5.36 8.09
CA ASP A 7 12.96 -4.46 8.21
C ASP A 7 12.55 -3.11 8.84
N THR A 8 12.18 -3.14 10.12
CA THR A 8 11.67 -1.98 10.86
C THR A 8 12.71 -0.88 11.03
N GLU A 9 13.99 -1.25 11.15
CA GLU A 9 15.12 -0.30 11.22
C GLU A 9 15.20 0.58 9.98
N LEU A 10 14.81 0.05 8.81
CA LEU A 10 14.71 0.83 7.57
C LEU A 10 13.37 1.57 7.46
N ILE A 11 12.26 0.91 7.79
CA ILE A 11 10.91 1.44 7.51
C ILE A 11 10.58 2.65 8.40
N PHE A 12 10.86 2.57 9.71
CA PHE A 12 10.41 3.60 10.65
C PHE A 12 11.04 4.97 10.38
N PRO A 13 12.37 5.10 10.19
CA PRO A 13 12.97 6.40 9.90
C PRO A 13 12.48 7.00 8.58
N LEU A 14 12.25 6.16 7.56
CA LEU A 14 11.74 6.61 6.27
C LEU A 14 10.28 7.05 6.35
N ALA A 15 9.44 6.31 7.06
CA ALA A 15 8.05 6.66 7.28
C ALA A 15 7.93 8.02 7.98
N GLN A 16 8.69 8.25 9.05
CA GLN A 16 8.70 9.52 9.77
C GLN A 16 9.24 10.68 8.93
N LYS A 17 10.32 10.44 8.16
CA LYS A 17 10.96 11.47 7.33
C LYS A 17 10.12 11.87 6.11
N ILE A 18 9.53 10.90 5.42
CA ILE A 18 8.77 11.11 4.18
C ILE A 18 7.32 11.50 4.49
N GLY A 19 6.77 10.99 5.61
CA GLY A 19 5.42 11.26 6.06
C GLY A 19 4.33 10.55 5.27
N ARG A 20 4.67 9.59 4.40
CA ARG A 20 3.74 8.80 3.57
C ARG A 20 4.34 7.43 3.27
N VAL A 21 3.51 6.39 3.26
CA VAL A 21 3.94 5.02 2.97
C VAL A 21 3.05 4.41 1.89
N VAL A 22 3.68 3.69 0.97
CA VAL A 22 3.01 2.84 -0.01
C VAL A 22 3.57 1.42 0.13
N THR A 23 2.69 0.43 0.16
CA THR A 23 3.07 -0.99 0.06
C THR A 23 2.50 -1.59 -1.22
N LEU A 24 3.27 -2.49 -1.83
CA LEU A 24 2.86 -3.26 -3.01
C LEU A 24 3.22 -4.72 -2.77
N GLU A 25 2.27 -5.61 -3.00
CA GLU A 25 2.45 -7.06 -2.92
C GLU A 25 1.67 -7.78 -4.01
N GLU A 26 2.14 -8.94 -4.46
CA GLU A 26 1.40 -9.85 -5.35
C GLU A 26 0.57 -10.87 -4.53
N GLY A 27 0.28 -10.55 -3.27
CA GLY A 27 -0.50 -11.36 -2.33
C GLY A 27 -1.80 -10.69 -1.92
N CYS A 28 -2.57 -11.35 -1.06
CA CYS A 28 -3.82 -10.83 -0.53
C CYS A 28 -3.57 -9.60 0.36
N LEU A 29 -4.35 -8.54 0.19
CA LEU A 29 -4.27 -7.33 1.01
C LEU A 29 -4.55 -7.61 2.49
N ILE A 30 -5.50 -8.50 2.79
CA ILE A 30 -5.87 -8.87 4.16
C ILE A 30 -4.82 -9.85 4.69
N GLY A 31 -4.17 -9.51 5.81
CA GLY A 31 -3.13 -10.34 6.42
C GLY A 31 -1.80 -10.40 5.64
N GLY A 32 -1.71 -9.68 4.52
CA GLY A 32 -0.49 -9.59 3.70
C GLY A 32 0.59 -8.67 4.27
N PHE A 33 1.61 -8.41 3.45
CA PHE A 33 2.73 -7.53 3.77
C PHE A 33 2.27 -6.13 4.17
N GLY A 34 1.31 -5.56 3.42
CA GLY A 34 0.76 -4.25 3.73
C GLY A 34 0.05 -4.20 5.09
N SER A 35 -0.54 -5.31 5.53
CA SER A 35 -1.13 -5.42 6.89
C SER A 35 -0.03 -5.43 7.95
N ALA A 36 1.02 -6.24 7.76
CA ALA A 36 2.16 -6.29 8.68
C ALA A 36 2.87 -4.93 8.83
N VAL A 37 3.01 -4.17 7.74
CA VAL A 37 3.55 -2.80 7.81
C VAL A 37 2.61 -1.85 8.55
N ALA A 38 1.29 -1.96 8.32
CA ALA A 38 0.31 -1.14 9.03
C ALA A 38 0.34 -1.39 10.55
N GLU A 39 0.36 -2.66 10.95
CA GLU A 39 0.51 -3.10 12.35
C GLU A 39 1.80 -2.56 12.96
N ALA A 40 2.95 -2.76 12.30
CA ALA A 40 4.23 -2.31 12.82
C ALA A 40 4.33 -0.79 12.99
N LEU A 41 3.75 0.00 12.07
CA LEU A 41 3.70 1.45 12.19
C LEU A 41 2.81 1.88 13.37
N MET A 42 1.64 1.24 13.52
CA MET A 42 0.69 1.54 14.58
C MET A 42 1.25 1.19 15.96
N ASP A 43 1.86 0.01 16.11
CA ASP A 43 2.48 -0.45 17.37
C ASP A 43 3.66 0.42 17.83
N ASN A 44 4.18 1.29 16.96
CA ASN A 44 5.29 2.21 17.23
C ASN A 44 4.86 3.69 17.16
N ASP A 45 3.56 3.98 17.22
CA ASP A 45 2.99 5.33 17.21
C ASP A 45 3.38 6.18 15.98
N ILE A 46 3.68 5.54 14.84
CA ILE A 46 4.03 6.22 13.58
C ILE A 46 2.76 6.42 12.74
N LEU A 47 2.12 7.58 12.91
CA LEU A 47 0.89 7.93 12.21
C LEU A 47 1.19 8.66 10.88
N VAL A 48 1.21 7.89 9.79
CA VAL A 48 1.40 8.42 8.43
C VAL A 48 0.35 7.84 7.48
N PRO A 49 -0.12 8.59 6.47
CA PRO A 49 -0.94 8.04 5.41
C PRO A 49 -0.28 6.81 4.76
N LEU A 50 -1.00 5.69 4.78
CA LEU A 50 -0.58 4.41 4.21
C LEU A 50 -1.55 4.00 3.11
N LYS A 51 -1.03 3.81 1.89
CA LYS A 51 -1.76 3.20 0.77
C LYS A 51 -1.22 1.80 0.53
N ARG A 52 -2.10 0.82 0.35
CA ARG A 52 -1.72 -0.57 0.12
C ARG A 52 -2.24 -1.04 -1.24
N PHE A 53 -1.38 -1.69 -1.99
CA PHE A 53 -1.68 -2.30 -3.28
C PHE A 53 -1.40 -3.79 -3.20
N GLY A 54 -2.36 -4.59 -3.66
CA GLY A 54 -2.28 -6.03 -3.66
C GLY A 54 -3.58 -6.64 -4.16
N VAL A 55 -3.67 -7.96 -4.10
CA VAL A 55 -4.85 -8.70 -4.56
C VAL A 55 -5.98 -8.51 -3.55
N PRO A 56 -7.16 -8.03 -3.98
CA PRO A 56 -8.32 -7.93 -3.10
C PRO A 56 -8.81 -9.33 -2.72
N ASP A 57 -9.50 -9.43 -1.58
CA ASP A 57 -10.12 -10.68 -1.14
C ASP A 57 -11.39 -10.97 -1.96
N LYS A 58 -11.17 -11.37 -3.21
CA LYS A 58 -12.20 -11.69 -4.20
C LYS A 58 -11.70 -12.84 -5.07
N LEU A 59 -12.60 -13.72 -5.45
CA LEU A 59 -12.31 -14.72 -6.48
C LEU A 59 -12.04 -13.98 -7.79
N VAL A 60 -10.83 -14.16 -8.31
CA VAL A 60 -10.45 -13.65 -9.63
C VAL A 60 -10.67 -14.75 -10.66
N ASP A 61 -11.30 -14.39 -11.78
CA ASP A 61 -11.45 -15.31 -12.91
C ASP A 61 -10.09 -15.68 -13.51
N HIS A 62 -10.03 -16.81 -14.21
CA HIS A 62 -8.80 -17.29 -14.81
C HIS A 62 -8.41 -16.39 -16.00
N ALA A 63 -7.58 -15.40 -15.75
CA ALA A 63 -7.00 -14.51 -16.75
C ALA A 63 -5.48 -14.71 -16.83
N LYS A 64 -4.84 -14.21 -17.88
CA LYS A 64 -3.38 -14.15 -17.90
C LYS A 64 -2.89 -13.21 -16.79
N PRO A 65 -1.67 -13.40 -16.25
CA PRO A 65 -1.16 -12.56 -15.16
C PRO A 65 -1.23 -11.05 -15.44
N ASP A 66 -0.93 -10.61 -16.66
CA ASP A 66 -0.96 -9.19 -17.04
C ASP A 66 -2.38 -8.63 -17.16
N GLU A 67 -3.32 -9.44 -17.65
CA GLU A 67 -4.74 -9.10 -17.72
C GLU A 67 -5.31 -8.97 -16.31
N SER A 68 -5.01 -9.93 -15.42
CA SER A 68 -5.41 -9.87 -14.01
C SER A 68 -4.85 -8.64 -13.30
N LYS A 69 -3.59 -8.27 -13.56
CA LYS A 69 -2.99 -7.04 -13.00
C LYS A 69 -3.69 -5.78 -13.50
N ALA A 70 -4.03 -5.72 -14.79
CA ALA A 70 -4.75 -4.58 -15.36
C ALA A 70 -6.16 -4.44 -14.76
N ASP A 71 -6.89 -5.56 -14.65
CA ASP A 71 -8.24 -5.61 -14.10
C ASP A 71 -8.27 -5.22 -12.62
N LEU A 72 -7.24 -5.60 -11.87
CA LEU A 72 -7.09 -5.25 -10.45
C LEU A 72 -6.53 -3.85 -10.21
N GLY A 73 -6.17 -3.09 -11.25
CA GLY A 73 -5.58 -1.76 -11.08
C GLY A 73 -4.12 -1.77 -10.62
N LEU A 74 -3.40 -2.88 -10.83
CA LEU A 74 -2.05 -3.15 -10.34
C LEU A 74 -0.96 -2.97 -11.42
N THR A 75 -1.28 -2.38 -12.57
CA THR A 75 -0.25 -1.96 -13.52
C THR A 75 0.52 -0.76 -12.99
N GLY A 76 1.78 -0.60 -13.43
CA GLY A 76 2.63 0.49 -12.96
C GLY A 76 2.03 1.89 -13.18
N SER A 77 1.34 2.11 -14.30
CA SER A 77 0.65 3.38 -14.58
C SER A 77 -0.56 3.61 -13.67
N GLN A 78 -1.37 2.57 -13.42
CA GLN A 78 -2.53 2.66 -12.52
C GLN A 78 -2.09 2.88 -11.07
N ILE A 79 -1.02 2.21 -10.61
CA ILE A 79 -0.46 2.41 -9.27
C ILE A 79 0.06 3.85 -9.13
N ALA A 80 0.82 4.34 -10.12
CA ALA A 80 1.34 5.70 -10.12
C ALA A 80 0.20 6.75 -10.05
N GLU A 81 -0.88 6.56 -10.81
CA GLU A 81 -2.03 7.46 -10.76
C GLU A 81 -2.71 7.45 -9.39
N GLN A 82 -2.98 6.26 -8.85
CA GLN A 82 -3.61 6.14 -7.53
C GLN A 82 -2.74 6.74 -6.41
N ILE A 83 -1.41 6.70 -6.52
CA ILE A 83 -0.50 7.38 -5.58
C ILE A 83 -0.61 8.91 -5.74
N ARG A 84 -0.66 9.42 -6.97
CA ARG A 84 -0.84 10.86 -7.24
C ARG A 84 -2.16 11.36 -6.65
N GLU A 85 -3.24 10.66 -6.90
CA GLU A 85 -4.56 10.97 -6.35
C GLU A 85 -4.55 10.94 -4.83
N ALA A 86 -4.04 9.87 -4.21
CA ALA A 86 -4.09 9.69 -2.77
C ALA A 86 -3.29 10.74 -1.97
N PHE A 87 -2.17 11.22 -2.51
CA PHE A 87 -1.21 12.00 -1.72
C PHE A 87 -0.87 13.39 -2.25
N PHE A 88 -1.21 13.68 -3.51
CA PHE A 88 -0.78 14.91 -4.17
C PHE A 88 -1.92 15.72 -4.79
N THR A 89 -3.15 15.20 -4.78
CA THR A 89 -4.34 16.02 -5.09
C THR A 89 -4.81 16.73 -3.81
N ARG A 90 -5.07 18.04 -3.90
CA ARG A 90 -5.70 18.79 -2.81
C ARG A 90 -7.15 18.31 -2.68
N GLN A 91 -7.48 17.58 -1.62
CA GLN A 91 -8.87 17.56 -1.16
C GLN A 91 -9.20 18.95 -0.58
N PRO A 92 -10.30 19.59 -0.99
CA PRO A 92 -10.78 20.76 -0.27
C PRO A 92 -11.09 20.31 1.17
N SER A 93 -10.45 20.95 2.15
CA SER A 93 -10.75 20.69 3.56
C SER A 93 -12.23 20.91 3.79
N ALA A 94 -12.99 19.85 4.04
CA ALA A 94 -14.31 19.96 4.63
C ALA A 94 -14.09 20.40 6.08
N VAL A 95 -14.05 21.71 6.28
CA VAL A 95 -14.14 22.34 7.59
C VAL A 95 -15.57 22.10 8.08
N SER A 96 -15.72 21.40 9.20
CA SER A 96 -16.89 21.47 10.07
C SER A 96 -16.41 21.91 11.44
#